data_AF-T1HJ03-F1
#
_entry.id   AF-T1HJ03-F1
#
_cell.length_a   1.000
_cell.length_b   1.000
_cell.length_c   1.000
_cell.angle_alpha   90.00
_cell.angle_beta   90.00
_cell.angle_gamma   90.00
#
_symmetry.space_group_name_H-M   'P 1'
#
loop_
_entity.id
_entity.type
_entity.pdbx_description
1 polymer ?
#
loop_
_entity_poly.entity_id
_entity_poly.type
_entity_poly.pdbx_seq_one_letter_code
_entity_poly.pdbx_strand_id
1 'polypeptide(L)' 'YPKEIAEMKYLPNFAIRGLHYDIEKGLLMKLDSFLQIQLGTVCRGLTPISDAEVLKLYKNKTIPIAYVENLGKTSQ' A
#
# COMPACT_ATOMS: atom_id res chain seq x y z
N TYR A 1 7.68 -3.50 20.44
CA TYR A 1 6.73 -4.40 19.73
C TYR A 1 6.08 -5.34 20.74
N PRO A 2 4.78 -5.65 20.60
CA PRO A 2 4.11 -6.71 21.37
C PRO A 2 4.81 -8.07 21.23
N LYS A 3 4.74 -8.92 22.25
CA LYS A 3 5.44 -10.22 22.29
C LYS A 3 4.89 -11.21 21.25
N GLU A 4 3.60 -11.09 20.97
CA GLU A 4 2.80 -11.90 20.05
C GLU A 4 3.30 -11.82 18.60
N ILE A 5 4.06 -10.77 18.24
CA ILE A 5 4.66 -10.65 16.90
C ILE A 5 5.66 -11.78 16.63
N ALA A 6 6.31 -12.32 17.67
CA ALA A 6 7.20 -13.47 17.53
C ALA A 6 6.46 -14.75 17.11
N GLU A 7 5.14 -14.80 17.29
CA GLU A 7 4.29 -15.95 16.95
C GLU A 7 3.71 -15.85 15.53
N MET A 8 3.89 -14.71 14.85
CA MET A 8 3.36 -14.49 13.51
C MET A 8 4.05 -15.41 12.49
N LYS A 9 3.23 -16.19 11.78
CA LYS A 9 3.71 -17.07 10.71
C LYS A 9 3.97 -16.26 9.44
N TYR A 10 5.13 -16.48 8.84
CA TYR A 10 5.44 -15.92 7.53
C TYR A 10 4.55 -16.53 6.45
N LEU A 11 3.95 -15.67 5.61
CA LEU A 11 3.09 -16.07 4.49
C LEU A 11 3.85 -15.83 3.17
N PRO A 12 4.56 -16.84 2.63
CA PRO A 12 5.47 -16.65 1.49
C PRO A 12 4.77 -16.17 0.21
N ASN A 13 3.47 -16.46 0.07
CA ASN A 13 2.71 -16.17 -1.14
C ASN A 13 1.77 -14.97 -0.99
N PHE A 14 1.84 -14.25 0.14
CA PHE A 14 0.97 -13.09 0.37
C PHE A 14 1.46 -11.85 -0.39
N ALA A 15 2.72 -11.48 -0.21
CA ALA A 15 3.30 -10.30 -0.83
C ALA A 15 4.09 -10.66 -2.09
N ILE A 16 3.96 -9.84 -3.13
CA ILE A 16 4.78 -9.90 -4.33
C ILE A 16 5.71 -8.67 -4.39
N ARG A 17 6.78 -8.76 -5.18
CA ARG A 17 7.67 -7.62 -5.41
C ARG A 17 6.93 -6.49 -6.12
N GLY A 18 7.24 -5.25 -5.73
CA GLY A 18 6.73 -4.04 -6.38
C GLY A 18 5.39 -3.54 -5.86
N LEU A 19 4.92 -4.06 -4.71
CA LEU A 19 3.78 -3.47 -4.00
C LEU A 19 4.18 -2.11 -3.40
N HIS A 20 3.25 -1.17 -3.46
CA HIS A 20 3.34 0.13 -2.83
C HIS A 20 2.65 0.09 -1.46
N TYR A 21 3.28 0.67 -0.44
CA TYR A 21 2.72 0.79 0.90
C TYR A 21 2.48 2.26 1.24
N ASP A 22 1.21 2.64 1.36
CA ASP A 22 0.80 3.96 1.83
C ASP A 22 0.93 4.00 3.36
N ILE A 23 1.96 4.69 3.85
CA ILE A 23 2.28 4.80 5.29
C ILE A 23 1.16 5.52 6.05
N GLU A 24 0.57 6.56 5.46
CA GLU A 24 -0.46 7.38 6.13
C GLU A 24 -1.75 6.60 6.33
N LYS A 25 -2.12 5.74 5.35
CA LYS A 25 -3.38 4.99 5.38
C LYS A 25 -3.21 3.54 5.82
N GLY A 26 -1.97 3.04 5.91
CA GLY A 26 -1.66 1.66 6.28
C GLY A 26 -2.15 0.65 5.23
N LEU A 27 -2.03 0.98 3.94
CA LEU A 27 -2.55 0.17 2.84
C LEU A 27 -1.42 -0.35 1.96
N LEU A 28 -1.48 -1.64 1.63
CA LEU A 28 -0.61 -2.31 0.68
C LEU A 28 -1.37 -2.50 -0.63
N MET A 29 -0.80 -2.09 -1.77
CA MET A 29 -1.47 -2.17 -3.07
C MET A 29 -0.51 -2.28 -4.24
N LYS A 30 -1.04 -2.60 -5.42
CA LYS A 30 -0.29 -2.54 -6.67
C LYS A 30 -0.61 -1.26 -7.44
N LEU A 31 0.42 -0.67 -8.03
CA LEU A 31 0.29 0.44 -8.98
C LEU A 31 0.59 -0.06 -10.40
N ASP A 32 -0.02 0.59 -11.38
CA ASP A 32 0.35 0.43 -12.79
C ASP A 32 1.47 1.41 -13.18
N SER A 33 1.90 1.37 -14.45
CA SER A 33 2.94 2.25 -14.98
C SER A 33 2.55 3.73 -15.04
N PHE A 34 1.27 4.06 -14.84
CA PHE A 34 0.72 5.42 -14.83
C PHE A 34 0.39 5.89 -13.41
N LEU A 35 0.90 5.19 -12.38
CA LEU A 35 0.67 5.47 -10.97
C LEU A 35 -0.81 5.40 -10.58
N GLN A 36 -1.60 4.57 -11.27
CA GLN A 36 -2.96 4.28 -10.86
C GLN A 36 -3.03 3.08 -9.94
N ILE A 37 -3.88 3.17 -8.93
CA ILE A 37 -4.21 2.06 -8.05
C ILE A 37 -4.88 0.96 -8.87
N GLN A 38 -4.27 -0.23 -8.87
CA GLN A 38 -4.91 -1.43 -9.41
C GLN A 38 -5.97 -1.91 -8.42
N LEU A 39 -7.24 -1.60 -8.72
CA LEU A 39 -8.40 -2.05 -7.92
C LEU A 39 -8.40 -3.57 -7.72
N GLY A 40 -8.99 -4.03 -6.62
CA GLY A 40 -8.96 -5.42 -6.18
C GLY A 40 -7.62 -5.91 -5.60
N THR A 41 -6.57 -5.09 -5.59
CA THR A 41 -5.25 -5.47 -5.00
C THR A 41 -4.96 -4.83 -3.65
N VAL A 42 -5.85 -3.95 -3.17
CA VAL A 42 -5.62 -3.14 -1.98
C VAL A 42 -5.94 -3.94 -0.72
N CYS A 43 -4.99 -4.00 0.20
CA CYS A 43 -5.10 -4.70 1.48
C CYS A 43 -4.77 -3.77 2.66
N ARG A 44 -5.53 -3.90 3.74
CA ARG A 44 -5.19 -3.35 5.06
C ARG A 44 -4.63 -4.49 5.92
N GLY A 45 -3.31 -4.48 6.14
CA GLY A 45 -2.63 -5.65 6.66
C GLY A 45 -2.84 -6.86 5.73
N LEU A 46 -3.39 -7.96 6.26
CA LEU A 46 -3.72 -9.17 5.49
C LEU A 46 -5.16 -9.18 4.93
N THR A 47 -5.95 -8.12 5.17
CA THR A 47 -7.36 -8.09 4.80
C THR A 47 -7.56 -7.29 3.51
N PRO A 48 -8.14 -7.86 2.44
CA PRO A 48 -8.48 -7.08 1.25
C PRO A 48 -9.59 -6.07 1.59
N ILE A 49 -9.53 -4.89 0.98
CA ILE A 49 -10.58 -3.88 1.12
C ILE A 49 -11.36 -3.74 -0.19
N SER A 50 -12.63 -3.33 -0.08
CA SER A 50 -13.50 -3.16 -1.24
C SER A 50 -13.08 -1.96 -2.10
N ASP A 51 -13.31 -2.04 -3.41
CA ASP A 51 -13.02 -0.94 -4.33
C ASP A 51 -13.80 0.34 -3.95
N ALA A 52 -15.02 0.20 -3.42
CA ALA A 52 -15.80 1.33 -2.91
C ALA A 52 -15.09 2.06 -1.76
N GLU A 53 -14.44 1.31 -0.86
CA GLU A 53 -13.63 1.89 0.22
C GLU A 53 -12.37 2.56 -0.31
N VAL A 54 -11.67 1.93 -1.26
CA VAL A 54 -10.48 2.51 -1.92
C VAL A 54 -10.83 3.84 -2.56
N LEU A 55 -11.93 3.90 -3.33
CA LEU A 55 -12.37 5.11 -4.00
C LEU A 55 -12.80 6.20 -3.00
N LYS A 56 -13.38 5.82 -1.85
CA LYS A 56 -13.68 6.76 -0.76
C LYS A 56 -12.42 7.35 -0.13
N LEU A 57 -11.36 6.55 0.03
CA LEU A 57 -10.12 6.96 0.67
C LEU A 57 -9.25 7.85 -0.24
N TYR A 58 -9.13 7.49 -1.52
CA TYR A 58 -8.24 8.19 -2.46
C TYR A 58 -8.96 9.24 -3.33
N LYS A 59 -10.31 9.23 -3.38
CA LYS A 59 -11.17 10.09 -4.24
C LYS A 59 -10.98 9.90 -5.75
N ASN A 60 -9.79 9.49 -6.18
CA ASN A 60 -9.43 9.10 -7.53
C ASN A 60 -8.41 7.95 -7.48
N LYS A 61 -8.15 7.30 -8.61
CA LYS A 61 -7.20 6.17 -8.71
C LYS A 61 -5.74 6.62 -8.84
N THR A 62 -5.50 7.86 -9.26
CA THR A 62 -4.14 8.36 -9.51
C THR A 62 -3.46 8.77 -8.21
N ILE A 63 -2.27 8.20 -7.96
CA ILE A 63 -1.39 8.65 -6.88
C ILE A 63 -0.38 9.66 -7.47
N PRO A 64 -0.18 10.85 -6.87
CA PRO A 64 0.84 11.78 -7.33
C PRO A 64 2.24 11.19 -7.21
N ILE A 65 3.12 11.48 -8.16
CA ILE A 65 4.50 10.95 -8.15
C ILE A 65 5.28 11.30 -6.88
N ALA A 66 5.02 12.47 -6.30
CA ALA A 66 5.60 12.90 -5.03
C ALA A 66 5.24 12.01 -3.82
N TYR A 67 4.18 11.21 -3.92
CA TYR A 67 3.80 10.22 -2.89
C TYR A 67 4.46 8.85 -3.13
N VAL A 68 4.93 8.59 -4.36
CA VAL A 68 5.53 7.31 -4.75
C VAL A 68 7.05 7.38 -4.63
N GLU A 69 7.62 8.52 -5.00
CA GLU A 69 9.04 8.79 -4.83
C GLU A 69 9.26 9.33 -3.42
N ASN A 70 10.06 8.61 -2.61
CA ASN A 70 10.74 9.21 -1.47
C ASN A 70 11.77 10.22 -2.00
N LEU A 71 11.30 11.36 -2.51
CA LEU A 71 12.09 12.58 -2.61
C LEU A 71 12.33 13.03 -1.18
N GLY A 72 13.26 12.32 -0.52
CA GLY A 72 13.78 12.70 0.77
C GLY A 72 14.11 14.19 0.69
N LYS A 73 13.75 14.90 1.75
CA LYS A 73 14.33 16.20 2.06
C LYS A 73 15.85 16.02 2.20
N THR A 74 16.56 15.89 1.09
CA THR A 74 18.01 15.95 1.02
C THR A 74 18.36 17.33 0.51
N SER A 75 18.22 18.33 1.37
CA SER A 75 18.76 19.67 1.21
C SER A 75 18.71 20.38 2.56
N GLN A 76 19.69 20.06 3.41
CA GLN A 76 20.54 21.01 4.13
C GLN A 76 21.65 20.24 4.87
#